data_AF-A0A3M7DKX4-F1
#
_entry.id   AF-A0A3M7DKX4-F1
#
_cell.length_a   1.000
_cell.length_b   1.000
_cell.length_c   1.000
_cell.angle_alpha   90.00
_cell.angle_beta   90.00
_cell.angle_gamma   90.00
#
_symmetry.space_group_name_H-M   'P 1'
#
loop_
_entity.id
_entity.type
_entity.pdbx_description
1 polymer ?
#
loop_
_entity_poly.entity_id
_entity_poly.type
_entity_poly.pdbx_seq_one_letter_code
_entity_poly.pdbx_strand_id
1 'polypeptide(L)'
;MVKRSREEHAGDSRRDEKRLRTTKPDRFSRLSDELILRILSYLPVSQLVLCQRLSHKYRSLAGDGQIWKEHYYNRFVRPRASRLPGLKETGTSDQRLRFASKASRWLEDEHLVGHGTKTNWKRQYKLRHNWTQGSCAVDEIEVAEQPAIPPILVQMHNGIIYMADHTDGLRAWASKGKRKLLAQLAFPKERSSQPPTTLALDTQPLDASLQRIIVGYQDGAFSIFELALGQTGASFQHRFSHEPSSSGVLSAVALSWPYAVTMTATQRSSLYRFNEPKQKSRHEIYDPPRLLHSLKSHTVWPPLTTSLRTTPSTITVSIAYAQPTYLSGWTVGIQEVKVSSTGTFLESRLASAIDQHYRPLAFAAPPMMSHLAGLAAGTLSTSTTLELRHIHSKPTSLSYTHPYLLVSHPDNTLTLYLVTSTAQTLSISAGSRLWGHTSSVSGAHVGGRGKAVSVSKRGDELRVWELEGGFASSAARRRLATGDLSVQIRPEFQDDSHEVSQAGIDLVNQDIPTTSKRARQNQSLEEEPELTLTRGWIGFDEENVVVLKEHSQGKQALVIYDFT
;
A
#
# COMPACT_ATOMS: atom_id res chain seq x y z
N MET A 1 0.39 17.58 87.59
CA MET A 1 0.55 17.13 86.20
C MET A 1 -0.79 17.34 85.50
N VAL A 2 -0.89 18.43 84.75
CA VAL A 2 -2.14 19.02 84.29
C VAL A 2 -2.14 19.03 82.76
N LYS A 3 -3.26 18.58 82.19
CA LYS A 3 -3.67 18.62 80.78
C LYS A 3 -3.30 19.97 80.13
N ARG A 4 -2.66 19.94 78.96
CA ARG A 4 -2.65 21.06 78.00
C ARG A 4 -3.25 20.63 76.67
N SER A 5 -4.08 21.52 76.17
CA SER A 5 -5.04 21.43 75.09
C SER A 5 -4.40 21.37 73.70
N ARG A 6 -5.11 20.69 72.79
CA ARG A 6 -4.84 20.63 71.36
C ARG A 6 -5.35 21.91 70.71
N GLU A 7 -4.46 22.73 70.17
CA GLU A 7 -4.82 23.85 69.29
C GLU A 7 -5.21 23.33 67.91
N GLU A 8 -6.33 23.83 67.41
CA GLU A 8 -6.83 23.63 66.05
C GLU A 8 -6.01 24.48 65.08
N HIS A 9 -5.39 23.82 64.10
CA HIS A 9 -4.98 24.49 62.86
C HIS A 9 -5.87 23.98 61.73
N ALA A 10 -6.80 24.85 61.35
CA ALA A 10 -7.59 24.77 60.14
C ALA A 10 -6.66 24.89 58.92
N GLY A 11 -6.20 23.76 58.42
CA GLY A 11 -5.56 23.62 57.12
C GLY A 11 -6.58 23.09 56.12
N ASP A 12 -7.00 23.96 55.21
CA ASP A 12 -7.92 23.72 54.11
C ASP A 12 -7.41 22.56 53.22
N SER A 13 -7.93 21.37 53.47
CA SER A 13 -7.73 20.21 52.61
C SER A 13 -8.91 20.16 51.65
N ARG A 14 -8.67 20.60 50.41
CA ARG A 14 -9.53 20.30 49.24
C ARG A 14 -9.78 18.80 49.21
N ARG A 15 -10.89 18.37 49.81
CA ARG A 15 -11.38 17.00 49.74
C ARG A 15 -11.86 16.81 48.31
N ASP A 16 -11.23 15.87 47.60
CA ASP A 16 -11.75 15.36 46.33
C ASP A 16 -13.25 15.13 46.44
N GLU A 17 -14.01 15.82 45.60
CA GLU A 17 -15.46 15.69 45.54
C GLU A 17 -15.80 14.21 45.29
N LYS A 18 -16.29 13.54 46.33
CA LYS A 18 -16.79 12.17 46.24
C LYS A 18 -17.90 12.16 45.20
N ARG A 19 -17.65 11.45 44.09
CA ARG A 19 -18.62 11.15 43.00
C ARG A 19 -20.05 11.07 43.53
N LEU A 20 -20.94 11.91 42.97
CA LEU A 20 -22.38 11.82 43.21
C LEU A 20 -22.84 10.37 43.02
N ARG A 21 -23.27 9.73 44.11
CA ARG A 21 -23.89 8.40 44.08
C ARG A 21 -25.26 8.54 43.39
N THR A 22 -25.34 8.08 42.15
CA THR A 22 -26.62 7.93 41.45
C THR A 22 -27.48 6.90 42.20
N THR A 23 -28.70 7.30 42.59
CA THR A 23 -29.64 6.57 43.45
C THR A 23 -30.32 5.37 42.78
N LYS A 24 -29.97 5.02 41.54
CA LYS A 24 -30.52 3.85 40.85
C LYS A 24 -29.62 2.63 41.11
N PRO A 25 -30.17 1.51 41.65
CA PRO A 25 -29.38 0.31 41.88
C PRO A 25 -28.87 -0.24 40.54
N ASP A 26 -27.56 -0.41 40.43
CA ASP A 26 -26.94 -1.04 39.26
C ASP A 26 -27.36 -2.52 39.20
N ARG A 27 -28.34 -2.81 38.34
CA ARG A 27 -28.82 -4.18 38.08
C ARG A 27 -27.99 -4.88 37.02
N PHE A 28 -27.23 -4.13 36.22
CA PHE A 28 -26.46 -4.66 35.11
C PHE A 28 -25.15 -5.30 35.60
N SER A 29 -24.49 -4.72 36.61
CA SER A 29 -23.26 -5.30 37.17
C SER A 29 -23.47 -6.56 37.99
N ARG A 30 -24.71 -6.82 38.43
CA ARG A 30 -25.12 -8.02 39.19
C ARG A 30 -25.29 -9.26 38.32
N LEU A 31 -25.34 -9.12 37.01
CA LEU A 31 -25.42 -10.24 36.08
C LEU A 31 -24.09 -11.01 36.05
N SER A 32 -24.16 -12.29 35.67
CA SER A 32 -22.96 -13.09 35.42
C SER A 32 -22.18 -12.53 34.23
N ASP A 33 -20.87 -12.75 34.24
CA ASP A 33 -19.99 -12.21 33.20
C ASP A 33 -20.36 -12.74 31.80
N GLU A 34 -20.81 -13.99 31.70
CA GLU A 34 -21.31 -14.59 30.45
C GLU A 34 -22.55 -13.90 29.90
N LEU A 35 -23.50 -13.55 30.78
CA LEU A 35 -24.71 -12.83 30.37
C LEU A 35 -24.36 -11.41 29.93
N ILE A 36 -23.43 -10.76 30.62
CA ILE A 36 -22.94 -9.43 30.23
C ILE A 36 -22.25 -9.50 28.87
N LEU A 37 -21.35 -10.46 28.66
CA LEU A 37 -20.67 -10.67 27.37
C LEU A 37 -21.69 -10.91 26.24
N ARG A 38 -22.73 -11.71 26.49
CA ARG A 38 -23.78 -11.98 25.51
C ARG A 38 -24.63 -10.74 25.21
N ILE A 39 -24.87 -9.86 26.18
CA ILE A 39 -25.55 -8.59 25.93
C ILE A 39 -24.64 -7.65 25.13
N LEU A 40 -23.37 -7.55 25.52
CA LEU A 40 -22.37 -6.72 24.85
C LEU A 40 -22.15 -7.15 23.38
N SER A 41 -22.20 -8.45 23.05
CA SER A 41 -22.03 -8.93 21.67
C SER A 41 -23.09 -8.41 20.69
N TYR A 42 -24.25 -7.96 21.17
CA TYR A 42 -25.30 -7.37 20.33
C TYR A 42 -25.17 -5.85 20.17
N LEU A 43 -24.28 -5.19 20.90
CA LEU A 43 -24.15 -3.74 20.86
C LEU A 43 -23.31 -3.29 19.65
N PRO A 44 -23.62 -2.12 19.05
CA PRO A 44 -22.76 -1.50 18.05
C PRO A 44 -21.44 -1.04 18.67
N VAL A 45 -20.40 -0.93 17.84
CA VAL A 45 -19.03 -0.61 18.28
C VAL A 45 -18.92 0.72 19.02
N SER A 46 -19.69 1.73 18.63
CA SER A 46 -19.74 3.02 19.33
C SER A 46 -20.17 2.86 20.78
N GLN A 47 -21.19 2.05 21.04
CA GLN A 47 -21.69 1.78 22.39
C GLN A 47 -20.72 0.90 23.19
N LEU A 48 -20.08 -0.08 22.55
CA LEU A 48 -19.03 -0.90 23.19
C LEU A 48 -17.86 -0.07 23.71
N VAL A 49 -17.40 0.92 22.94
CA VAL A 49 -16.33 1.83 23.36
C VAL A 49 -16.77 2.69 24.54
N LEU A 50 -18.03 3.14 24.56
CA LEU A 50 -18.58 3.85 25.72
C LEU A 50 -18.63 2.95 26.96
N CYS A 51 -19.08 1.70 26.82
CA CYS A 51 -19.11 0.74 27.93
C CYS A 51 -17.72 0.51 28.56
N GLN A 52 -16.66 0.54 27.76
CA GLN A 52 -15.29 0.41 28.27
C GLN A 52 -14.87 1.57 29.19
N ARG A 53 -15.51 2.74 29.08
CA ARG A 53 -15.23 3.93 29.91
C ARG A 53 -16.00 3.95 31.23
N LEU A 54 -17.00 3.08 31.40
CA LEU A 54 -17.91 3.11 32.56
C LEU A 54 -17.28 2.56 33.85
N SER A 55 -16.60 1.41 33.78
CA SER A 55 -16.03 0.72 34.95
C SER A 55 -14.91 -0.24 34.53
N HIS A 56 -14.03 -0.61 35.47
CA HIS A 56 -12.98 -1.63 35.25
C HIS A 56 -13.56 -2.98 34.80
N LYS A 57 -14.70 -3.40 35.36
CA LYS A 57 -15.38 -4.64 34.96
C LYS A 57 -15.81 -4.58 33.48
N TYR A 58 -16.50 -3.52 33.08
CA TYR A 58 -16.93 -3.33 31.69
C TYR A 58 -15.77 -3.07 30.73
N ARG A 59 -14.67 -2.47 31.21
CA ARG A 59 -13.45 -2.32 30.41
C ARG A 59 -12.85 -3.68 30.03
N SER A 60 -12.85 -4.63 30.95
CA SER A 60 -12.40 -6.01 30.68
C SER A 60 -13.36 -6.73 29.74
N LEU A 61 -14.66 -6.75 30.07
CA LEU A 61 -15.67 -7.51 29.32
C LEU A 61 -15.93 -6.93 27.92
N ALA A 62 -16.12 -5.62 27.77
CA ALA A 62 -16.27 -4.99 26.46
C ALA A 62 -14.94 -4.93 25.68
N GLY A 63 -13.82 -5.18 26.34
CA GLY A 63 -12.50 -5.35 25.73
C GLY A 63 -12.22 -6.78 25.26
N ASP A 64 -13.13 -7.73 25.50
CA ASP A 64 -12.89 -9.15 25.23
C ASP A 64 -12.66 -9.44 23.75
N GLY A 65 -11.64 -10.25 23.46
CA GLY A 65 -11.21 -10.55 22.10
C GLY A 65 -12.27 -11.27 21.26
N GLN A 66 -13.18 -12.05 21.85
CA GLN A 66 -14.21 -12.78 21.11
C GLN A 66 -15.31 -11.86 20.58
N ILE A 67 -15.73 -10.85 21.37
CA ILE A 67 -16.69 -9.84 20.91
C ILE A 67 -16.11 -9.09 19.70
N TRP A 68 -14.85 -8.63 19.81
CA TRP A 68 -14.18 -7.93 18.71
C TRP A 68 -13.95 -8.84 17.49
N LYS A 69 -13.68 -10.13 17.70
CA LYS A 69 -13.58 -11.12 16.63
C LYS A 69 -14.91 -11.28 15.89
N GLU A 70 -16.02 -11.37 16.60
CA GLU A 70 -17.36 -11.47 15.99
C GLU A 70 -17.71 -10.21 15.20
N HIS A 71 -17.47 -9.02 15.76
CA HIS A 71 -17.71 -7.77 15.03
C HIS A 71 -16.80 -7.62 13.80
N TYR A 72 -15.52 -8.00 13.92
CA TYR A 72 -14.58 -8.01 12.80
C TYR A 72 -15.08 -8.93 11.69
N TYR A 73 -15.44 -10.15 12.06
CA TYR A 73 -15.92 -11.14 11.11
C TYR A 73 -17.21 -10.69 10.42
N ASN A 74 -18.20 -10.22 11.18
CA ASN A 74 -19.50 -9.81 10.64
C ASN A 74 -19.38 -8.58 9.72
N ARG A 75 -18.50 -7.62 10.05
CA ARG A 75 -18.34 -6.38 9.27
C ARG A 75 -17.44 -6.56 8.05
N PHE A 76 -16.29 -7.22 8.19
CA PHE A 76 -15.24 -7.22 7.17
C PHE A 76 -15.15 -8.54 6.39
N VAL A 77 -15.29 -9.68 7.08
CA VAL A 77 -15.07 -11.00 6.47
C VAL A 77 -16.34 -11.56 5.81
N ARG A 78 -17.47 -11.53 6.53
CA ARG A 78 -18.74 -12.12 6.08
C ARG A 78 -19.22 -11.57 4.74
N PRO A 79 -19.21 -10.24 4.49
CA PRO A 79 -19.63 -9.71 3.20
C PRO A 79 -18.70 -10.11 2.05
N ARG A 80 -17.42 -10.37 2.32
CA ARG A 80 -16.44 -10.83 1.30
C ARG A 80 -16.60 -12.33 1.04
N ALA A 81 -16.69 -13.14 2.09
CA ALA A 81 -16.85 -14.59 1.99
C ALA A 81 -18.13 -14.98 1.23
N SER A 82 -19.24 -14.27 1.44
CA SER A 82 -20.49 -14.53 0.72
C SER A 82 -20.45 -14.18 -0.78
N ARG A 83 -19.39 -13.51 -1.27
CA ARG A 83 -19.20 -13.13 -2.68
C ARG A 83 -18.42 -14.17 -3.48
N LEU A 84 -17.83 -15.18 -2.82
CA LEU A 84 -17.08 -16.23 -3.49
C LEU A 84 -18.02 -17.24 -4.17
N PRO A 85 -17.84 -17.53 -5.48
CA PRO A 85 -18.59 -18.58 -6.17
C PRO A 85 -18.34 -19.94 -5.51
N GLY A 86 -19.42 -20.70 -5.24
CA GLY A 86 -19.35 -22.03 -4.60
C GLY A 86 -19.68 -22.05 -3.09
N LEU A 87 -19.98 -20.89 -2.50
CA LEU A 87 -20.28 -20.76 -1.07
C LEU A 87 -21.71 -20.25 -0.81
N LYS A 88 -22.71 -20.95 -1.35
CA LYS A 88 -24.10 -20.78 -0.91
C LYS A 88 -24.50 -22.07 -0.22
N GLU A 89 -25.02 -21.91 1.00
CA GLU A 89 -25.72 -22.92 1.82
C GLU A 89 -24.84 -23.84 2.69
N THR A 90 -24.65 -23.47 3.96
CA THR A 90 -25.01 -24.31 5.13
C THR A 90 -25.07 -23.44 6.40
N GLY A 91 -26.25 -23.34 7.02
CA GLY A 91 -26.48 -22.53 8.21
C GLY A 91 -26.42 -23.34 9.49
N THR A 92 -25.36 -23.17 10.30
CA THR A 92 -25.37 -23.38 11.77
C THR A 92 -24.25 -22.54 12.40
N SER A 93 -24.41 -22.13 13.68
CA SER A 93 -23.47 -21.24 14.39
C SER A 93 -22.09 -21.86 14.63
N ASP A 94 -22.00 -23.16 14.88
CA ASP A 94 -20.74 -23.88 15.15
C ASP A 94 -19.86 -24.02 13.89
N GLN A 95 -20.48 -24.07 12.71
CA GLN A 95 -19.76 -24.04 11.44
C GLN A 95 -19.14 -22.67 11.16
N ARG A 96 -19.61 -21.57 11.78
CA ARG A 96 -19.07 -20.21 11.57
C ARG A 96 -17.62 -20.09 12.05
N LEU A 97 -17.26 -20.75 13.15
CA LEU A 97 -15.90 -20.68 13.72
C LEU A 97 -14.90 -21.54 12.95
N ARG A 98 -15.30 -22.74 12.49
CA ARG A 98 -14.50 -23.59 11.59
C ARG A 98 -14.40 -23.01 10.18
N PHE A 99 -15.40 -22.24 9.77
CA PHE A 99 -15.40 -21.53 8.50
C PHE A 99 -14.50 -20.28 8.55
N ALA A 100 -14.44 -19.56 9.67
CA ALA A 100 -13.55 -18.41 9.85
C ALA A 100 -12.06 -18.75 9.65
N SER A 101 -11.61 -19.95 10.05
CA SER A 101 -10.22 -20.39 9.86
C SER A 101 -9.89 -20.82 8.42
N LYS A 102 -10.88 -21.31 7.65
CA LYS A 102 -10.70 -21.60 6.22
C LYS A 102 -10.84 -20.35 5.36
N ALA A 103 -11.78 -19.46 5.69
CA ALA A 103 -11.98 -18.19 5.00
C ALA A 103 -10.83 -17.22 5.25
N SER A 104 -10.20 -17.19 6.44
CA SER A 104 -8.98 -16.41 6.68
C SER A 104 -7.80 -16.87 5.82
N ARG A 105 -7.73 -18.17 5.48
CA ARG A 105 -6.75 -18.72 4.55
C ARG A 105 -6.99 -18.30 3.10
N TRP A 106 -8.25 -18.02 2.74
CA TRP A 106 -8.66 -17.54 1.42
C TRP A 106 -8.62 -16.01 1.27
N LEU A 107 -8.71 -15.28 2.39
CA LEU A 107 -8.64 -13.81 2.43
C LEU A 107 -7.23 -13.29 2.75
N GLU A 108 -6.22 -14.15 2.67
CA GLU A 108 -4.80 -13.84 2.96
C GLU A 108 -4.57 -13.10 4.31
N ASP A 109 -5.53 -13.26 5.23
CA ASP A 109 -5.48 -12.85 6.63
C ASP A 109 -4.65 -13.90 7.44
N GLU A 110 -3.65 -14.53 6.82
CA GLU A 110 -2.80 -15.56 7.43
C GLU A 110 -2.01 -14.99 8.63
N HIS A 111 -1.74 -13.69 8.60
CA HIS A 111 -1.17 -12.91 9.70
C HIS A 111 -2.13 -12.72 10.90
N LEU A 112 -3.45 -12.92 10.73
CA LEU A 112 -4.43 -12.95 11.84
C LEU A 112 -4.45 -14.30 12.56
N VAL A 113 -3.87 -15.33 11.96
CA VAL A 113 -3.69 -16.67 12.56
C VAL A 113 -2.19 -16.86 12.81
N GLY A 114 -1.56 -15.87 13.44
CA GLY A 114 -0.16 -15.98 13.84
C GLY A 114 0.04 -17.23 14.70
N HIS A 115 0.97 -18.09 14.27
CA HIS A 115 1.49 -19.22 15.03
C HIS A 115 1.83 -18.79 16.48
N GLY A 116 0.95 -19.09 17.43
CA GLY A 116 1.23 -19.01 18.87
C GLY A 116 0.94 -17.68 19.60
N THR A 117 0.66 -16.56 18.93
CA THR A 117 0.34 -15.27 19.61
C THR A 117 -1.15 -14.95 19.55
N LYS A 118 -1.78 -14.68 20.70
CA LYS A 118 -3.20 -14.24 20.76
C LYS A 118 -3.37 -12.94 19.97
N THR A 119 -4.18 -12.97 18.92
CA THR A 119 -4.46 -11.78 18.10
C THR A 119 -5.33 -10.78 18.84
N ASN A 120 -4.89 -9.53 18.86
CA ASN A 120 -5.67 -8.43 19.42
C ASN A 120 -6.74 -7.98 18.41
N TRP A 121 -7.89 -8.64 18.44
CA TRP A 121 -9.01 -8.39 17.53
C TRP A 121 -9.52 -6.95 17.57
N LYS A 122 -9.42 -6.28 18.73
CA LYS A 122 -9.79 -4.86 18.85
C LYS A 122 -8.85 -3.97 18.02
N ARG A 123 -7.53 -4.20 18.10
CA ARG A 123 -6.54 -3.49 17.28
C ARG A 123 -6.79 -3.75 15.79
N GLN A 124 -7.03 -5.00 15.41
CA GLN A 124 -7.31 -5.37 14.01
C GLN A 124 -8.60 -4.73 13.49
N TYR A 125 -9.65 -4.67 14.33
CA TYR A 125 -10.87 -3.94 14.00
C TYR A 125 -10.63 -2.45 13.81
N LYS A 126 -9.90 -1.81 14.73
CA LYS A 126 -9.55 -0.38 14.63
C LYS A 126 -8.78 -0.11 13.34
N LEU A 127 -7.74 -0.90 13.08
CA LEU A 127 -6.92 -0.79 11.88
C LEU A 127 -7.79 -0.88 10.61
N ARG A 128 -8.55 -1.97 10.43
CA ARG A 128 -9.44 -2.10 9.27
C ARG A 128 -10.47 -0.97 9.20
N HIS A 129 -11.01 -0.52 10.34
CA HIS A 129 -11.95 0.60 10.36
C HIS A 129 -11.29 1.89 9.86
N ASN A 130 -10.09 2.20 10.32
CA ASN A 130 -9.29 3.34 9.89
C ASN A 130 -9.03 3.29 8.38
N TRP A 131 -8.60 2.15 7.85
CA TRP A 131 -8.48 1.92 6.40
C TRP A 131 -9.79 2.16 5.64
N THR A 132 -10.93 1.70 6.15
CA THR A 132 -12.23 1.92 5.48
C THR A 132 -12.73 3.36 5.53
N GLN A 133 -12.26 4.16 6.48
CA GLN A 133 -12.63 5.58 6.60
C GLN A 133 -11.58 6.51 5.99
N GLY A 134 -10.36 6.02 5.79
CA GLY A 134 -9.21 6.83 5.38
C GLY A 134 -8.63 7.67 6.52
N SER A 135 -9.03 7.44 7.78
CA SER A 135 -8.47 8.15 8.94
C SER A 135 -7.11 7.55 9.31
N CYS A 136 -6.10 8.41 9.41
CA CYS A 136 -4.74 8.04 9.76
C CYS A 136 -4.01 9.21 10.44
N ALA A 137 -3.04 8.88 11.28
CA ALA A 137 -2.05 9.84 11.75
C ALA A 137 -0.98 10.05 10.67
N VAL A 138 -0.43 11.25 10.57
CA VAL A 138 0.60 11.58 9.57
C VAL A 138 1.83 12.10 10.26
N ASP A 139 2.98 11.49 9.97
CA ASP A 139 4.27 12.11 10.32
C ASP A 139 5.13 12.21 9.08
N GLU A 140 5.93 13.28 9.03
CA GLU A 140 6.85 13.60 7.95
C GLU A 140 8.28 13.42 8.45
N ILE A 141 9.08 12.69 7.68
CA ILE A 141 10.51 12.51 7.92
C ILE A 141 11.24 13.22 6.80
N GLU A 142 12.01 14.25 7.11
CA GLU A 142 12.88 14.91 6.13
C GLU A 142 14.02 13.96 5.76
N VAL A 143 14.13 13.63 4.47
CA VAL A 143 15.08 12.63 3.98
C VAL A 143 16.25 13.28 3.25
N ALA A 144 16.00 14.41 2.58
CA ALA A 144 17.01 15.21 1.88
C ALA A 144 16.67 16.69 1.98
N GLU A 145 17.61 17.49 2.48
CA GLU A 145 17.49 18.96 2.53
C GLU A 145 17.77 19.61 1.16
N GLN A 146 18.48 18.90 0.28
CA GLN A 146 18.87 19.37 -1.06
C GLN A 146 18.23 18.48 -2.14
N PRO A 147 18.01 19.02 -3.36
CA PRO A 147 17.53 18.23 -4.49
C PRO A 147 18.48 17.06 -4.77
N ALA A 148 18.03 15.84 -4.47
CA ALA A 148 18.76 14.63 -4.82
C ALA A 148 18.66 14.41 -6.34
N ILE A 149 19.78 14.61 -7.04
CA ILE A 149 19.93 14.31 -8.46
C ILE A 149 20.96 13.18 -8.58
N PRO A 150 20.55 11.95 -8.94
CA PRO A 150 19.20 11.47 -9.27
C PRO A 150 18.35 11.19 -8.01
N PRO A 151 17.04 10.91 -8.16
CA PRO A 151 16.10 10.94 -7.05
C PRO A 151 16.33 9.78 -6.09
N ILE A 152 15.95 9.97 -4.84
CA ILE A 152 16.03 8.92 -3.82
C ILE A 152 15.11 7.77 -4.21
N LEU A 153 15.70 6.58 -4.27
CA LEU A 153 14.96 5.36 -4.51
C LEU A 153 14.42 4.86 -3.17
N VAL A 154 13.15 4.47 -3.15
CA VAL A 154 12.51 3.98 -1.93
C VAL A 154 11.85 2.63 -2.22
N GLN A 155 11.90 1.71 -1.25
CA GLN A 155 11.15 0.45 -1.23
C GLN A 155 10.70 0.17 0.20
N MET A 156 9.56 -0.49 0.38
CA MET A 156 9.06 -0.85 1.71
C MET A 156 8.77 -2.34 1.78
N HIS A 157 9.24 -3.00 2.83
CA HIS A 157 8.94 -4.41 3.11
C HIS A 157 8.96 -4.67 4.62
N ASN A 158 7.97 -5.41 5.12
CA ASN A 158 7.88 -5.84 6.53
C ASN A 158 8.00 -4.70 7.56
N GLY A 159 7.43 -3.53 7.29
CA GLY A 159 7.50 -2.38 8.20
C GLY A 159 8.88 -1.71 8.29
N ILE A 160 9.74 -1.96 7.29
CA ILE A 160 11.03 -1.29 7.12
C ILE A 160 11.03 -0.59 5.77
N ILE A 161 11.49 0.66 5.77
CA ILE A 161 11.59 1.51 4.59
C ILE A 161 13.07 1.58 4.20
N TYR A 162 13.37 1.10 3.00
CA TYR A 162 14.71 1.06 2.42
C TYR A 162 14.85 2.23 1.46
N MET A 163 15.89 3.03 1.63
CA MET A 163 16.18 4.16 0.78
C MET A 163 17.59 4.05 0.22
N ALA A 164 17.75 4.34 -1.06
CA ALA A 164 19.05 4.37 -1.72
C ALA A 164 19.24 5.74 -2.38
N ASP A 165 20.30 6.43 -1.97
CA ASP A 165 20.67 7.74 -2.45
C ASP A 165 22.17 7.79 -2.78
N HIS A 166 22.57 8.68 -3.69
CA HIS A 166 23.96 8.89 -4.09
C HIS A 166 24.81 9.50 -2.97
N THR A 167 24.25 10.33 -2.08
CA THR A 167 24.97 10.99 -0.97
C THR A 167 25.11 10.07 0.24
N ASP A 168 23.99 9.62 0.79
CA ASP A 168 23.92 8.89 2.06
C ASP A 168 24.07 7.37 1.90
N GLY A 169 24.05 6.88 0.65
CA GLY A 169 24.06 5.46 0.33
C GLY A 169 22.73 4.77 0.65
N LEU A 170 22.82 3.56 1.21
CA LEU A 170 21.69 2.73 1.57
C LEU A 170 21.28 2.97 3.03
N ARG A 171 20.03 3.36 3.27
CA ARG A 171 19.42 3.63 4.57
C ARG A 171 18.22 2.70 4.82
N ALA A 172 18.05 2.23 6.05
CA ALA A 172 16.85 1.51 6.49
C ALA A 172 16.21 2.24 7.67
N TRP A 173 14.91 2.47 7.59
CA TRP A 173 14.11 3.14 8.62
C TRP A 173 13.01 2.23 9.12
N ALA A 174 12.72 2.26 10.42
CA ALA A 174 11.54 1.60 10.96
C ALA A 174 10.29 2.41 10.60
N SER A 175 9.26 1.78 10.03
CA SER A 175 7.97 2.46 9.84
C SER A 175 7.19 2.58 11.16
N LYS A 176 7.43 1.66 12.10
CA LYS A 176 6.67 1.56 13.35
C LYS A 176 7.35 2.29 14.51
N GLY A 177 6.54 2.86 15.40
CA GLY A 177 7.00 3.46 16.66
C GLY A 177 7.67 4.81 16.47
N LYS A 178 8.85 5.03 17.06
CA LYS A 178 9.59 6.32 17.00
C LYS A 178 10.26 6.59 15.64
N ARG A 179 9.96 5.79 14.61
CA ARG A 179 10.40 5.97 13.22
C ARG A 179 11.89 6.33 13.09
N LYS A 180 12.74 5.47 13.66
CA LYS A 180 14.20 5.70 13.74
C LYS A 180 14.93 5.07 12.56
N LEU A 181 16.07 5.67 12.21
CA LEU A 181 17.07 5.05 11.36
C LEU A 181 17.58 3.78 12.04
N LEU A 182 17.43 2.64 11.35
CA LEU A 182 17.86 1.32 11.81
C LEU A 182 19.30 1.04 11.44
N ALA A 183 19.66 1.32 10.18
CA ALA A 183 20.99 1.08 9.64
C ALA A 183 21.27 2.03 8.48
N GLN A 184 22.55 2.33 8.27
CA GLN A 184 23.05 3.09 7.13
C GLN A 184 24.35 2.47 6.62
N LEU A 185 24.53 2.43 5.32
CA LEU A 185 25.74 1.97 4.65
C LEU A 185 26.01 2.82 3.42
N ALA A 186 27.16 3.52 3.42
CA ALA A 186 27.64 4.21 2.23
C ALA A 186 27.98 3.20 1.13
N PHE A 187 27.76 3.57 -0.13
CA PHE A 187 28.12 2.70 -1.25
C PHE A 187 29.64 2.48 -1.31
N PRO A 188 30.10 1.30 -1.79
CA PRO A 188 31.53 1.05 -1.99
C PRO A 188 32.17 2.16 -2.83
N LYS A 189 33.44 2.50 -2.56
CA LYS A 189 34.17 3.60 -3.23
C LYS A 189 34.19 3.48 -4.76
N GLU A 190 34.15 2.26 -5.29
CA GLU A 190 34.08 2.00 -6.73
C GLU A 190 32.75 2.44 -7.35
N ARG A 191 31.68 2.50 -6.53
CA ARG A 191 30.31 2.84 -6.94
C ARG A 191 29.82 4.16 -6.42
N SER A 192 30.52 4.80 -5.49
CA SER A 192 30.14 6.13 -4.98
C SER A 192 30.14 7.20 -6.07
N SER A 193 30.83 6.97 -7.20
CA SER A 193 30.79 7.88 -8.36
C SER A 193 29.58 7.69 -9.27
N GLN A 194 28.86 6.55 -9.19
CA GLN A 194 27.76 6.23 -10.08
C GLN A 194 26.46 6.18 -9.29
N PRO A 195 25.45 6.98 -9.66
CA PRO A 195 24.30 7.07 -8.81
C PRO A 195 23.37 5.85 -8.98
N PRO A 196 22.63 5.48 -7.92
CA PRO A 196 21.68 4.38 -7.99
C PRO A 196 20.46 4.76 -8.83
N THR A 197 19.96 3.84 -9.65
CA THR A 197 18.82 4.08 -10.55
C THR A 197 17.61 3.20 -10.27
N THR A 198 17.81 2.04 -9.62
CA THR A 198 16.71 1.12 -9.29
C THR A 198 17.03 0.31 -8.03
N LEU A 199 16.00 -0.02 -7.26
CA LEU A 199 16.08 -0.73 -5.98
C LEU A 199 14.98 -1.81 -5.93
N ALA A 200 15.33 -3.03 -5.56
CA ALA A 200 14.37 -4.08 -5.26
C ALA A 200 14.78 -4.91 -4.04
N LEU A 201 13.78 -5.55 -3.43
CA LEU A 201 13.91 -6.35 -2.22
C LEU A 201 13.48 -7.78 -2.51
N ASP A 202 14.07 -8.73 -1.77
CA ASP A 202 13.60 -10.11 -1.75
C ASP A 202 12.27 -10.21 -0.97
N THR A 203 11.16 -10.47 -1.68
CA THR A 203 9.83 -10.54 -1.07
C THR A 203 9.50 -11.90 -0.47
N GLN A 204 10.33 -12.93 -0.72
CA GLN A 204 10.16 -14.28 -0.18
C GLN A 204 11.40 -14.73 0.61
N PRO A 205 11.82 -14.00 1.66
CA PRO A 205 12.98 -14.38 2.42
C PRO A 205 12.72 -15.68 3.19
N LEU A 206 13.63 -16.65 3.11
CA LEU A 206 13.58 -17.87 3.93
C LEU A 206 13.76 -17.55 5.42
N ASP A 207 14.56 -16.54 5.74
CA ASP A 207 14.87 -16.11 7.11
C ASP A 207 14.34 -14.69 7.35
N ALA A 208 13.36 -14.55 8.24
CA ALA A 208 12.77 -13.25 8.59
C ALA A 208 13.78 -12.25 9.21
N SER A 209 14.95 -12.73 9.66
CA SER A 209 16.01 -11.90 10.24
C SER A 209 17.01 -11.37 9.22
N LEU A 210 16.93 -11.80 7.95
CA LEU A 210 17.86 -11.41 6.90
C LEU A 210 17.08 -10.91 5.69
N GLN A 211 17.20 -9.62 5.39
CA GLN A 211 16.62 -9.05 4.19
C GLN A 211 17.70 -8.82 3.13
N ARG A 212 17.49 -9.35 1.93
CA ARG A 212 18.36 -9.11 0.77
C ARG A 212 17.82 -7.99 -0.10
N ILE A 213 18.75 -7.22 -0.65
CA ILE A 213 18.49 -5.98 -1.37
C ILE A 213 19.38 -5.97 -2.61
N ILE A 214 18.81 -5.61 -3.76
CA ILE A 214 19.56 -5.35 -4.98
C ILE A 214 19.43 -3.87 -5.34
N VAL A 215 20.56 -3.24 -5.63
CA VAL A 215 20.65 -1.86 -6.12
C VAL A 215 21.28 -1.89 -7.51
N GLY A 216 20.62 -1.29 -8.50
CA GLY A 216 21.15 -1.08 -9.83
C GLY A 216 21.64 0.35 -10.02
N TYR A 217 22.66 0.53 -10.86
CA TYR A 217 23.35 1.80 -11.09
C TYR A 217 23.26 2.26 -12.56
N GLN A 218 23.65 3.52 -12.77
CA GLN A 218 23.65 4.16 -14.08
C GLN A 218 24.63 3.53 -15.09
N ASP A 219 25.73 2.94 -14.63
CA ASP A 219 26.74 2.27 -15.45
C ASP A 219 26.36 0.83 -15.87
N GLY A 220 25.13 0.40 -15.57
CA GLY A 220 24.67 -0.95 -15.87
C GLY A 220 25.11 -2.01 -14.86
N ALA A 221 25.86 -1.64 -13.81
CA ALA A 221 26.19 -2.54 -12.72
C ALA A 221 25.04 -2.69 -11.73
N PHE A 222 25.15 -3.72 -10.89
CA PHE A 222 24.28 -3.88 -9.72
C PHE A 222 25.09 -4.36 -8.52
N SER A 223 24.56 -4.17 -7.32
CA SER A 223 25.16 -4.67 -6.08
C SER A 223 24.12 -5.32 -5.19
N ILE A 224 24.54 -6.33 -4.43
CA ILE A 224 23.71 -7.04 -3.45
C ILE A 224 24.14 -6.62 -2.05
N PHE A 225 23.14 -6.29 -1.23
CA PHE A 225 23.29 -5.95 0.16
C PHE A 225 22.40 -6.83 1.03
N GLU A 226 22.81 -7.01 2.27
CA GLU A 226 22.06 -7.73 3.29
C GLU A 226 21.84 -6.86 4.52
N LEU A 227 20.59 -6.80 4.98
CA LEU A 227 20.24 -6.23 6.28
C LEU A 227 20.02 -7.37 7.26
N ALA A 228 20.91 -7.49 8.25
CA ALA A 228 20.75 -8.41 9.37
C ALA A 228 20.00 -7.71 10.50
N LEU A 229 18.82 -8.25 10.86
CA LEU A 229 17.98 -7.81 11.97
C LEU A 229 18.27 -8.70 13.19
N GLY A 230 19.41 -8.44 13.83
CA GLY A 230 19.88 -9.21 15.00
C GLY A 230 19.47 -8.60 16.34
N GLN A 231 19.70 -9.34 17.44
CA GLN A 231 19.50 -8.85 18.81
C GLN A 231 20.42 -7.67 19.16
N THR A 232 21.57 -7.55 18.49
CA THR A 232 22.57 -6.50 18.68
C THR A 232 22.27 -5.23 17.87
N GLY A 233 21.18 -5.20 17.09
CA GLY A 233 20.81 -4.09 16.22
C GLY A 233 20.76 -4.49 14.74
N ALA A 234 20.20 -3.58 13.93
CA ALA A 234 20.15 -3.75 12.49
C ALA A 234 21.48 -3.30 11.87
N SER A 235 22.05 -4.10 10.96
CA SER A 235 23.29 -3.73 10.27
C SER A 235 23.28 -4.16 8.81
N PHE A 236 23.77 -3.28 7.95
CA PHE A 236 23.93 -3.56 6.53
C PHE A 236 25.30 -4.18 6.24
N GLN A 237 25.31 -5.11 5.29
CA GLN A 237 26.52 -5.74 4.78
C GLN A 237 26.48 -5.74 3.26
N HIS A 238 27.56 -5.25 2.64
CA HIS A 238 27.78 -5.40 1.20
C HIS A 238 28.23 -6.83 0.91
N ARG A 239 27.62 -7.46 -0.10
CA ARG A 239 27.86 -8.88 -0.40
C ARG A 239 28.41 -9.13 -1.78
N PHE A 240 28.06 -8.31 -2.75
CA PHE A 240 28.48 -8.51 -4.13
C PHE A 240 28.33 -7.23 -4.94
N SER A 241 29.21 -7.01 -5.91
CA SER A 241 29.08 -6.00 -6.95
C SER A 241 29.40 -6.62 -8.31
N HIS A 242 28.46 -6.51 -9.25
CA HIS A 242 28.66 -6.89 -10.63
C HIS A 242 29.46 -5.82 -11.37
N GLU A 243 30.32 -6.20 -12.32
CA GLU A 243 31.05 -5.24 -13.16
C GLU A 243 30.09 -4.35 -13.99
N PRO A 244 30.51 -3.13 -14.37
CA PRO A 244 29.72 -2.29 -15.29
C PRO A 244 29.38 -3.04 -16.58
N SER A 245 28.17 -2.84 -17.10
CA SER A 245 27.75 -3.46 -18.36
C SER A 245 27.75 -2.43 -19.48
N SER A 246 28.21 -2.82 -20.67
CA SER A 246 28.07 -2.01 -21.88
C SER A 246 26.61 -1.87 -22.36
N SER A 247 25.66 -2.53 -21.70
CA SER A 247 24.23 -2.50 -22.05
C SER A 247 23.49 -1.24 -21.56
N GLY A 248 24.19 -0.33 -20.88
CA GLY A 248 23.64 0.95 -20.40
C GLY A 248 22.92 0.87 -19.06
N VAL A 249 22.24 1.96 -18.71
CA VAL A 249 21.58 2.19 -17.41
C VAL A 249 20.63 1.06 -17.01
N LEU A 250 20.66 0.60 -15.76
CA LEU A 250 19.64 -0.30 -15.23
C LEU A 250 18.34 0.46 -14.95
N SER A 251 17.26 0.07 -15.62
CA SER A 251 15.94 0.69 -15.49
C SER A 251 15.01 -0.03 -14.52
N ALA A 252 15.19 -1.35 -14.34
CA ALA A 252 14.44 -2.13 -13.37
C ALA A 252 15.24 -3.34 -12.91
N VAL A 253 15.02 -3.76 -11.67
CA VAL A 253 15.58 -4.98 -11.09
C VAL A 253 14.52 -5.73 -10.29
N ALA A 254 14.66 -7.04 -10.18
CA ALA A 254 13.85 -7.88 -9.30
C ALA A 254 14.73 -8.95 -8.66
N LEU A 255 14.44 -9.27 -7.40
CA LEU A 255 15.21 -10.22 -6.60
C LEU A 255 14.28 -11.24 -5.96
N SER A 256 14.65 -12.51 -6.07
CA SER A 256 14.00 -13.64 -5.40
C SER A 256 15.09 -14.66 -5.18
N TRP A 257 15.73 -14.63 -4.01
CA TRP A 257 16.99 -15.32 -3.79
C TRP A 257 16.85 -16.84 -4.06
N PRO A 258 17.79 -17.48 -4.79
CA PRO A 258 19.09 -17.00 -5.28
C PRO A 258 19.10 -16.42 -6.71
N TYR A 259 17.96 -15.96 -7.22
CA TYR A 259 17.84 -15.44 -8.58
C TYR A 259 17.69 -13.93 -8.59
N ALA A 260 18.34 -13.28 -9.55
CA ALA A 260 18.21 -11.84 -9.78
C ALA A 260 17.92 -11.58 -11.26
N VAL A 261 17.02 -10.64 -11.52
CA VAL A 261 16.72 -10.16 -12.87
C VAL A 261 17.09 -8.69 -12.93
N THR A 262 17.76 -8.32 -14.01
CA THR A 262 18.05 -6.93 -14.35
C THR A 262 17.41 -6.61 -15.70
N MET A 263 16.96 -5.37 -15.86
CA MET A 263 16.49 -4.80 -17.11
C MET A 263 17.24 -3.49 -17.33
N THR A 264 17.81 -3.35 -18.51
CA THR A 264 18.51 -2.14 -18.95
C THR A 264 17.57 -1.21 -19.72
N ALA A 265 17.89 0.08 -19.76
CA ALA A 265 17.20 1.08 -20.57
C ALA A 265 17.25 0.75 -22.08
N THR A 266 18.22 -0.06 -22.52
CA THR A 266 18.32 -0.57 -23.90
C THR A 266 17.46 -1.83 -24.14
N GLN A 267 16.50 -2.09 -23.25
CA GLN A 267 15.50 -3.17 -23.34
C GLN A 267 16.11 -4.59 -23.33
N ARG A 268 17.30 -4.74 -22.73
CA ARG A 268 17.94 -6.04 -22.49
C ARG A 268 17.67 -6.49 -21.06
N SER A 269 17.02 -7.64 -20.91
CA SER A 269 16.85 -8.34 -19.64
C SER A 269 17.89 -9.43 -19.46
N SER A 270 18.42 -9.56 -18.25
CA SER A 270 19.40 -10.58 -17.90
C SER A 270 18.99 -11.27 -16.60
N LEU A 271 18.91 -12.60 -16.64
CA LEU A 271 18.59 -13.47 -15.50
C LEU A 271 19.88 -14.09 -14.97
N TYR A 272 20.15 -13.87 -13.70
CA TYR A 272 21.32 -14.33 -12.97
C TYR A 272 20.91 -15.33 -11.90
N ARG A 273 21.81 -16.29 -11.62
CA ARG A 273 21.71 -17.22 -10.50
C ARG A 273 22.96 -17.12 -9.65
N PHE A 274 22.78 -16.88 -8.36
CA PHE A 274 23.83 -16.97 -7.37
C PHE A 274 23.99 -18.43 -6.92
N ASN A 275 25.24 -18.81 -6.63
CA ASN A 275 25.50 -20.07 -5.97
C ASN A 275 25.19 -19.89 -4.48
N GLU A 276 24.48 -20.85 -3.89
CA GLU A 276 24.31 -20.86 -2.44
C GLU A 276 25.68 -21.13 -1.80
N PRO A 277 26.09 -20.31 -0.81
CA PRO A 277 27.37 -20.51 -0.14
C PRO A 277 27.37 -21.87 0.56
N LYS A 278 28.36 -22.71 0.26
CA LYS A 278 28.50 -24.06 0.84
C LYS A 278 28.80 -24.02 2.35
N GLN A 279 29.22 -22.87 2.89
CA GLN A 279 29.40 -22.62 4.31
C GLN A 279 28.65 -21.35 4.73
N LYS A 280 27.89 -21.43 5.83
CA LYS A 280 27.12 -20.31 6.41
C LYS A 280 28.00 -19.33 7.17
N SER A 281 29.15 -18.92 6.63
CA SER A 281 29.87 -17.80 7.25
C SER A 281 29.12 -16.51 6.88
N ARG A 282 28.59 -15.82 7.89
CA ARG A 282 27.82 -14.57 7.71
C ARG A 282 28.68 -13.40 7.19
N HIS A 283 29.93 -13.64 6.80
CA HIS A 283 30.89 -12.62 6.39
C HIS A 283 31.49 -12.86 5.01
N GLU A 284 31.13 -13.94 4.31
CA GLU A 284 31.63 -14.18 2.95
C GLU A 284 30.96 -13.26 1.93
N ILE A 285 31.79 -12.78 0.99
CA ILE A 285 31.38 -12.13 -0.26
C ILE A 285 30.82 -13.22 -1.19
N TYR A 286 29.73 -12.95 -1.89
CA TYR A 286 29.17 -13.93 -2.81
C TYR A 286 30.07 -14.12 -4.03
N ASP A 287 30.17 -15.37 -4.48
CA ASP A 287 30.75 -15.70 -5.77
C ASP A 287 30.02 -15.00 -6.91
N PRO A 288 30.72 -14.70 -8.03
CA PRO A 288 30.10 -14.09 -9.19
C PRO A 288 28.92 -14.95 -9.69
N PRO A 289 27.75 -14.33 -9.95
CA PRO A 289 26.57 -15.06 -10.37
C PRO A 289 26.74 -15.61 -11.79
N ARG A 290 26.12 -16.76 -12.04
CA ARG A 290 26.02 -17.31 -13.38
C ARG A 290 24.90 -16.61 -14.15
N LEU A 291 25.23 -16.02 -15.30
CA LEU A 291 24.24 -15.55 -16.26
C LEU A 291 23.53 -16.78 -16.87
N LEU A 292 22.23 -16.91 -16.64
CA LEU A 292 21.42 -17.99 -17.20
C LEU A 292 20.94 -17.63 -18.60
N HIS A 293 20.28 -16.49 -18.73
CA HIS A 293 19.75 -16.00 -20.00
C HIS A 293 19.86 -14.49 -20.10
N SER A 294 20.00 -14.01 -21.33
CA SER A 294 19.96 -12.60 -21.66
C SER A 294 19.11 -12.40 -22.90
N LEU A 295 18.03 -11.65 -22.77
CA LEU A 295 16.99 -11.47 -23.78
C LEU A 295 16.88 -10.00 -24.11
N LYS A 296 16.70 -9.66 -25.39
CA LYS A 296 16.49 -8.29 -25.84
C LYS A 296 15.10 -8.17 -26.43
N SER A 297 14.32 -7.22 -25.95
CA SER A 297 13.02 -6.88 -26.54
C SER A 297 13.14 -5.59 -27.35
N HIS A 298 12.17 -5.38 -28.25
CA HIS A 298 12.04 -4.19 -29.08
C HIS A 298 10.68 -3.49 -28.92
N THR A 299 9.78 -4.06 -28.12
CA THR A 299 8.39 -3.60 -27.97
C THR A 299 8.08 -3.07 -26.57
N VAL A 300 9.09 -3.06 -25.67
CA VAL A 300 8.95 -2.69 -24.26
C VAL A 300 9.21 -1.19 -24.09
N TRP A 301 8.17 -0.39 -23.88
CA TRP A 301 8.30 1.04 -23.63
C TRP A 301 8.03 1.40 -22.17
N PRO A 302 8.74 2.39 -21.60
CA PRO A 302 8.45 2.87 -20.26
C PRO A 302 7.10 3.63 -20.21
N PRO A 303 6.37 3.61 -19.08
CA PRO A 303 6.73 2.96 -17.82
C PRO A 303 6.69 1.43 -17.90
N LEU A 304 7.58 0.77 -17.14
CA LEU A 304 7.68 -0.68 -17.07
C LEU A 304 7.94 -1.13 -15.64
N THR A 305 7.62 -2.38 -15.34
CA THR A 305 7.92 -3.03 -14.06
C THR A 305 8.31 -4.49 -14.30
N THR A 306 9.13 -5.02 -13.40
CA THR A 306 9.60 -6.40 -13.44
C THR A 306 9.25 -7.11 -12.15
N SER A 307 8.67 -8.30 -12.25
CA SER A 307 8.43 -9.18 -11.11
C SER A 307 9.11 -10.52 -11.33
N LEU A 308 9.66 -11.08 -10.26
CA LEU A 308 10.27 -12.39 -10.26
C LEU A 308 9.47 -13.29 -9.32
N ARG A 309 8.97 -14.42 -9.83
CA ARG A 309 8.29 -15.44 -9.03
C ARG A 309 9.03 -16.76 -9.18
N THR A 310 9.37 -17.40 -8.07
CA THR A 310 10.06 -18.68 -8.08
C THR A 310 9.17 -19.78 -7.52
N THR A 311 9.21 -20.93 -8.18
CA THR A 311 8.67 -22.20 -7.69
C THR A 311 9.81 -23.21 -7.64
N PRO A 312 9.67 -24.35 -6.93
CA PRO A 312 10.75 -25.32 -6.80
C PRO A 312 11.31 -25.82 -8.15
N SER A 313 10.45 -25.90 -9.16
CA SER A 313 10.81 -26.39 -10.51
C SER A 313 11.03 -25.27 -11.53
N THR A 314 10.38 -24.12 -11.38
CA THR A 314 10.38 -23.07 -12.42
C THR A 314 10.53 -21.66 -11.86
N ILE A 315 11.23 -20.83 -12.60
CA ILE A 315 11.44 -19.41 -12.38
C ILE A 315 10.59 -18.70 -13.43
N THR A 316 9.70 -17.83 -13.00
CA THR A 316 8.86 -17.01 -13.87
C THR A 316 9.27 -15.55 -13.73
N VAL A 317 9.80 -14.99 -14.82
CA VAL A 317 10.12 -13.57 -14.96
C VAL A 317 8.97 -12.91 -15.70
N SER A 318 8.27 -11.97 -15.08
CA SER A 318 7.22 -11.20 -15.74
C SER A 318 7.67 -9.75 -15.91
N ILE A 319 7.55 -9.22 -17.13
CA ILE A 319 7.87 -7.85 -17.49
C ILE A 319 6.58 -7.22 -18.00
N ALA A 320 6.01 -6.28 -17.26
CA ALA A 320 4.85 -5.51 -17.68
C ALA A 320 5.28 -4.12 -18.14
N TYR A 321 4.71 -3.66 -19.26
CA TYR A 321 5.20 -2.47 -19.97
C TYR A 321 4.10 -1.74 -20.71
N ALA A 322 4.33 -0.46 -20.98
CA ALA A 322 3.52 0.31 -21.91
C ALA A 322 3.94 -0.01 -23.35
N GLN A 323 2.99 0.02 -24.28
CA GLN A 323 3.22 -0.19 -25.70
C GLN A 323 2.41 0.81 -26.51
N PRO A 324 3.02 1.60 -27.42
CA PRO A 324 2.27 2.47 -28.30
C PRO A 324 1.49 1.63 -29.34
N THR A 325 0.26 2.04 -29.64
CA THR A 325 -0.58 1.44 -30.68
C THR A 325 -0.64 2.36 -31.90
N TYR A 326 -0.54 1.77 -33.09
CA TYR A 326 -0.52 2.54 -34.34
C TYR A 326 -1.82 3.35 -34.52
N LEU A 327 -1.70 4.67 -34.62
CA LEU A 327 -2.80 5.67 -34.73
C LEU A 327 -3.80 5.66 -33.54
N SER A 328 -3.50 4.82 -32.55
CA SER A 328 -4.35 4.23 -31.51
C SER A 328 -4.15 4.67 -30.08
N GLY A 329 -3.07 5.42 -29.81
CA GLY A 329 -2.66 5.74 -28.46
C GLY A 329 -1.69 4.76 -27.77
N TRP A 330 -1.97 4.39 -26.52
CA TRP A 330 -1.13 3.50 -25.71
C TRP A 330 -1.94 2.34 -25.14
N THR A 331 -1.33 1.16 -25.11
CA THR A 331 -1.84 -0.03 -24.42
C THR A 331 -0.77 -0.56 -23.47
N VAL A 332 -1.10 -1.61 -22.73
CA VAL A 332 -0.16 -2.34 -21.88
C VAL A 332 0.02 -3.77 -22.35
N GLY A 333 1.24 -4.25 -22.21
CA GLY A 333 1.63 -5.62 -22.49
C GLY A 333 2.30 -6.25 -21.28
N ILE A 334 2.26 -7.57 -21.22
CA ILE A 334 3.06 -8.35 -20.29
C ILE A 334 3.76 -9.46 -21.06
N GLN A 335 5.05 -9.62 -20.80
CA GLN A 335 5.85 -10.73 -21.28
C GLN A 335 6.26 -11.59 -20.09
N GLU A 336 5.98 -12.88 -20.16
CA GLU A 336 6.47 -13.85 -19.18
C GLU A 336 7.50 -14.78 -19.80
N VAL A 337 8.63 -14.92 -19.13
CA VAL A 337 9.69 -15.86 -19.49
C VAL A 337 9.79 -16.88 -18.37
N LYS A 338 9.64 -18.16 -18.72
CA LYS A 338 9.81 -19.27 -17.78
C LYS A 338 11.11 -20.00 -18.05
N VAL A 339 11.82 -20.24 -16.97
CA VAL A 339 13.13 -20.92 -16.95
C VAL A 339 13.05 -22.01 -15.89
N SER A 340 13.65 -23.17 -16.15
CA SER A 340 13.81 -24.21 -15.14
C SER A 340 14.68 -23.72 -13.98
N SER A 341 14.53 -24.30 -12.79
CA SER A 341 15.47 -24.08 -11.67
C SER A 341 16.92 -24.44 -12.02
N THR A 342 17.14 -25.31 -13.01
CA THR A 342 18.48 -25.63 -13.54
C THR A 342 19.03 -24.56 -14.48
N GLY A 343 18.20 -23.63 -14.94
CA GLY A 343 18.56 -22.59 -15.89
C GLY A 343 18.30 -22.93 -17.36
N THR A 344 17.52 -23.97 -17.66
CA THR A 344 17.08 -24.24 -19.03
C THR A 344 15.88 -23.37 -19.39
N PHE A 345 15.92 -22.72 -20.56
CA PHE A 345 14.79 -21.97 -21.08
C PHE A 345 13.62 -22.91 -21.35
N LEU A 346 12.44 -22.61 -20.80
CA LEU A 346 11.24 -23.42 -21.01
C LEU A 346 10.34 -22.76 -22.04
N GLU A 347 9.95 -21.51 -21.82
CA GLU A 347 9.02 -20.80 -22.68
C GLU A 347 9.05 -19.28 -22.49
N SER A 348 8.60 -18.55 -23.52
CA SER A 348 8.33 -17.11 -23.45
C SER A 348 6.95 -16.84 -24.04
N ARG A 349 6.10 -16.12 -23.30
CA ARG A 349 4.72 -15.78 -23.68
C ARG A 349 4.51 -14.29 -23.58
N LEU A 350 3.61 -13.78 -24.41
CA LEU A 350 3.24 -12.37 -24.42
C LEU A 350 1.72 -12.26 -24.43
N ALA A 351 1.18 -11.34 -23.64
CA ALA A 351 -0.21 -10.94 -23.68
C ALA A 351 -0.29 -9.41 -23.74
N SER A 352 -1.31 -8.90 -24.42
CA SER A 352 -1.60 -7.47 -24.50
C SER A 352 -3.04 -7.20 -24.12
N ALA A 353 -3.29 -6.03 -23.54
CA ALA A 353 -4.63 -5.59 -23.14
C ALA A 353 -5.50 -5.07 -24.31
N ILE A 354 -5.06 -5.24 -25.56
CA ILE A 354 -5.84 -4.84 -26.73
C ILE A 354 -7.12 -5.68 -26.77
N ASP A 355 -8.27 -5.01 -26.63
CA ASP A 355 -9.58 -5.64 -26.72
C ASP A 355 -9.78 -6.29 -28.10
N GLN A 356 -10.50 -7.42 -28.15
CA GLN A 356 -10.88 -8.08 -29.40
C GLN A 356 -11.77 -7.19 -30.29
N HIS A 357 -12.34 -6.13 -29.71
CA HIS A 357 -13.13 -5.11 -30.42
C HIS A 357 -12.34 -3.84 -30.76
N TYR A 358 -11.03 -3.80 -30.48
CA TYR A 358 -10.18 -2.67 -30.83
C TYR A 358 -10.11 -2.48 -32.34
N ARG A 359 -10.74 -1.42 -32.84
CA ARG A 359 -10.63 -0.98 -34.24
C ARG A 359 -9.79 0.29 -34.28
N PRO A 360 -8.57 0.24 -34.85
CA PRO A 360 -7.78 1.44 -35.08
C PRO A 360 -8.61 2.44 -35.90
N LEU A 361 -8.48 3.73 -35.60
CA LEU A 361 -9.24 4.80 -36.29
C LEU A 361 -9.06 4.78 -37.82
N ALA A 362 -7.99 4.17 -38.33
CA ALA A 362 -7.76 3.95 -39.76
C ALA A 362 -8.75 2.99 -40.44
N PHE A 363 -9.46 2.14 -39.69
CA PHE A 363 -10.43 1.17 -40.20
C PHE A 363 -11.86 1.46 -39.71
N ALA A 364 -12.10 2.62 -39.12
CA ALA A 364 -13.42 3.12 -38.76
C ALA A 364 -14.15 3.77 -39.96
N ALA A 365 -13.84 3.35 -41.19
CA ALA A 365 -14.78 3.55 -42.28
C ALA A 365 -15.97 2.61 -42.00
N PRO A 366 -17.22 3.11 -41.88
CA PRO A 366 -18.36 2.21 -41.90
C PRO A 366 -18.29 1.43 -43.22
N PRO A 367 -18.60 0.12 -43.27
CA PRO A 367 -18.87 -0.48 -44.56
C PRO A 367 -19.98 0.37 -45.19
N MET A 368 -19.72 0.89 -46.39
CA MET A 368 -20.77 1.43 -47.23
C MET A 368 -21.76 0.29 -47.54
N MET A 369 -22.69 0.05 -46.62
CA MET A 369 -23.98 -0.55 -46.90
C MET A 369 -25.01 0.56 -46.67
N SER A 370 -25.05 1.48 -47.63
CA SER A 370 -26.27 2.21 -47.96
C SER A 370 -27.35 1.18 -48.32
N HIS A 371 -28.56 1.40 -47.80
CA HIS A 371 -29.76 0.58 -47.92
C HIS A 371 -29.86 -0.62 -46.95
N LEU A 372 -30.37 -0.36 -45.74
CA LEU A 372 -31.72 -0.78 -45.31
C LEU A 372 -31.94 -0.51 -43.81
N ALA A 373 -33.17 -0.11 -43.48
CA ALA A 373 -33.78 0.06 -42.17
C ALA A 373 -33.42 1.32 -41.36
N GLY A 374 -34.40 2.22 -41.27
CA GLY A 374 -34.43 3.35 -40.38
C GLY A 374 -35.07 3.04 -39.02
N LEU A 375 -35.27 4.14 -38.27
CA LEU A 375 -35.97 4.31 -37.01
C LEU A 375 -35.14 4.12 -35.73
N ALA A 376 -34.59 5.27 -35.27
CA ALA A 376 -34.60 5.80 -33.90
C ALA A 376 -33.26 6.48 -33.55
N ALA A 377 -33.00 7.63 -34.15
CA ALA A 377 -31.93 8.52 -33.70
C ALA A 377 -32.39 9.25 -32.42
N GLY A 378 -31.94 8.75 -31.27
CA GLY A 378 -32.13 9.36 -29.96
C GLY A 378 -30.84 9.35 -29.15
N THR A 379 -30.11 10.48 -29.21
CA THR A 379 -29.35 11.08 -28.09
C THR A 379 -28.34 10.22 -27.28
N LEU A 380 -27.42 9.47 -27.89
CA LEU A 380 -26.36 8.77 -27.13
C LEU A 380 -24.93 8.81 -27.74
N SER A 381 -24.67 9.59 -28.80
CA SER A 381 -23.40 9.52 -29.55
C SER A 381 -22.24 10.41 -29.05
N THR A 382 -22.38 11.13 -27.94
CA THR A 382 -21.34 12.06 -27.45
C THR A 382 -20.44 11.51 -26.35
N SER A 383 -20.82 10.43 -25.66
CA SER A 383 -20.03 9.85 -24.55
C SER A 383 -18.94 8.88 -25.01
N THR A 384 -19.17 8.12 -26.09
CA THR A 384 -18.21 7.10 -26.56
C THR A 384 -16.96 7.68 -27.21
N THR A 385 -17.05 8.84 -27.86
CA THR A 385 -15.90 9.46 -28.55
C THR A 385 -14.90 10.11 -27.60
N LEU A 386 -15.35 10.63 -26.45
CA LEU A 386 -14.47 11.09 -25.37
C LEU A 386 -13.80 9.89 -24.70
N GLU A 387 -14.55 8.86 -24.29
CA GLU A 387 -13.97 7.67 -23.65
C GLU A 387 -12.91 6.97 -24.53
N LEU A 388 -13.08 6.99 -25.86
CA LEU A 388 -12.08 6.48 -26.81
C LEU A 388 -10.80 7.33 -26.89
N ARG A 389 -10.87 8.67 -26.77
CA ARG A 389 -9.67 9.54 -26.82
C ARG A 389 -8.78 9.42 -25.59
N HIS A 390 -9.35 9.06 -24.43
CA HIS A 390 -8.62 8.98 -23.15
C HIS A 390 -7.81 7.68 -22.97
N ILE A 391 -8.12 6.63 -23.75
CA ILE A 391 -7.30 5.40 -23.86
C ILE A 391 -5.93 5.72 -24.52
N HIS A 392 -5.77 6.91 -25.11
CA HIS A 392 -4.65 7.18 -26.00
C HIS A 392 -3.46 7.93 -25.40
N SER A 393 -3.50 8.30 -24.12
CA SER A 393 -2.41 9.01 -23.46
C SER A 393 -1.39 8.04 -22.86
N LYS A 394 -0.11 8.43 -22.87
CA LYS A 394 0.95 7.62 -22.28
C LYS A 394 0.68 7.42 -20.77
N PRO A 395 0.68 6.19 -20.26
CA PRO A 395 0.55 5.95 -18.82
C PRO A 395 1.61 6.70 -18.02
N THR A 396 1.22 7.26 -16.88
CA THR A 396 2.13 7.99 -15.97
C THR A 396 2.95 7.04 -15.12
N SER A 397 2.35 5.95 -14.64
CA SER A 397 3.02 4.90 -13.88
C SER A 397 2.40 3.53 -14.13
N LEU A 398 3.16 2.46 -13.90
CA LEU A 398 2.71 1.07 -14.04
C LEU A 398 3.22 0.25 -12.85
N SER A 399 2.32 -0.47 -12.18
CA SER A 399 2.64 -1.33 -11.04
C SER A 399 2.04 -2.73 -11.25
N TYR A 400 2.83 -3.77 -11.02
CA TYR A 400 2.41 -5.15 -11.22
C TYR A 400 2.82 -6.00 -10.02
N THR A 401 1.83 -6.62 -9.40
CA THR A 401 2.00 -7.69 -8.43
C THR A 401 0.96 -8.74 -8.76
N HIS A 402 1.39 -9.92 -9.19
CA HIS A 402 0.47 -10.96 -9.67
C HIS A 402 -0.68 -11.22 -8.67
N PRO A 403 -1.95 -11.23 -9.10
CA PRO A 403 -2.45 -11.14 -10.49
C PRO A 403 -2.80 -9.72 -10.96
N TYR A 404 -2.56 -8.68 -10.17
CA TYR A 404 -3.00 -7.32 -10.45
C TYR A 404 -1.97 -6.51 -11.24
N LEU A 405 -2.38 -5.96 -12.37
CA LEU A 405 -1.63 -4.99 -13.16
C LEU A 405 -2.38 -3.65 -13.11
N LEU A 406 -1.82 -2.68 -12.40
CA LEU A 406 -2.42 -1.36 -12.20
C LEU A 406 -1.69 -0.30 -13.03
N VAL A 407 -2.46 0.48 -13.77
CA VAL A 407 -1.97 1.51 -14.69
C VAL A 407 -2.54 2.86 -14.27
N SER A 408 -1.67 3.85 -14.13
CA SER A 408 -2.08 5.23 -13.82
C SER A 408 -2.11 6.07 -15.09
N HIS A 409 -3.13 6.93 -15.19
CA HIS A 409 -3.34 7.78 -16.35
C HIS A 409 -3.25 9.26 -15.98
N PRO A 410 -2.90 10.13 -16.95
CA PRO A 410 -2.86 11.57 -16.74
C PRO A 410 -4.27 12.19 -16.61
N ASP A 411 -5.32 11.41 -16.87
CA ASP A 411 -6.71 11.87 -16.92
C ASP A 411 -7.49 11.55 -15.65
N ASN A 412 -6.84 11.60 -14.49
CA ASN A 412 -7.41 11.37 -13.15
C ASN A 412 -7.96 9.96 -12.85
N THR A 413 -7.70 9.01 -13.73
CA THR A 413 -8.16 7.63 -13.54
C THR A 413 -7.01 6.63 -13.40
N LEU A 414 -7.37 5.43 -12.95
CA LEU A 414 -6.52 4.25 -13.01
C LEU A 414 -7.23 3.20 -13.84
N THR A 415 -6.47 2.31 -14.47
CA THR A 415 -7.01 1.09 -15.08
C THR A 415 -6.39 -0.13 -14.42
N LEU A 416 -7.25 -1.00 -13.90
CA LEU A 416 -6.85 -2.28 -13.33
C LEU A 416 -7.05 -3.39 -14.36
N TYR A 417 -6.00 -4.17 -14.59
CA TYR A 417 -6.02 -5.38 -15.37
C TYR A 417 -5.76 -6.59 -14.46
N LEU A 418 -6.44 -7.70 -14.77
CA LEU A 418 -6.18 -8.99 -14.13
C LEU A 418 -5.36 -9.84 -15.09
N VAL A 419 -4.18 -10.24 -14.64
CA VAL A 419 -3.27 -11.11 -15.37
C VAL A 419 -3.51 -12.54 -14.94
N THR A 420 -3.94 -13.36 -15.88
CA THR A 420 -4.05 -14.81 -15.69
C THR A 420 -2.79 -15.45 -16.22
N SER A 421 -1.94 -15.94 -15.32
CA SER A 421 -0.70 -16.68 -15.64
C SER A 421 -0.88 -18.10 -15.12
N THR A 422 -1.08 -19.06 -16.03
CA THR A 422 -1.14 -20.49 -15.69
C THR A 422 0.03 -21.24 -16.31
N ALA A 423 0.10 -22.56 -16.05
CA ALA A 423 1.06 -23.43 -16.72
C ALA A 423 0.95 -23.33 -18.25
N GLN A 424 -0.24 -23.08 -18.81
CA GLN A 424 -0.51 -23.14 -20.26
C GLN A 424 -0.92 -21.81 -20.91
N THR A 425 -1.48 -20.88 -20.15
CA THR A 425 -2.03 -19.64 -20.68
C THR A 425 -1.45 -18.40 -19.99
N LEU A 426 -1.28 -17.34 -20.77
CA LEU A 426 -1.02 -15.99 -20.29
C LEU A 426 -2.06 -15.07 -20.96
N SER A 427 -2.88 -14.39 -20.17
CA SER A 427 -3.86 -13.44 -20.69
C SER A 427 -4.03 -12.24 -19.76
N ILE A 428 -4.42 -11.11 -20.36
CA ILE A 428 -4.80 -9.89 -19.67
C ILE A 428 -6.31 -9.69 -19.84
N SER A 429 -7.02 -9.33 -18.77
CA SER A 429 -8.46 -9.01 -18.84
C SER A 429 -8.74 -7.70 -19.60
N ALA A 430 -10.02 -7.42 -19.92
CA ALA A 430 -10.44 -6.22 -20.66
C ALA A 430 -10.20 -4.86 -19.95
N GLY A 431 -9.53 -4.85 -18.79
CA GLY A 431 -9.32 -3.65 -17.98
C GLY A 431 -10.58 -3.18 -17.27
N SER A 432 -10.43 -2.62 -16.07
CA SER A 432 -11.50 -2.01 -15.30
C SER A 432 -11.05 -0.64 -14.85
N ARG A 433 -11.77 0.39 -15.31
CA ARG A 433 -11.43 1.77 -15.00
C ARG A 433 -11.88 2.14 -13.60
N LEU A 434 -10.96 2.68 -12.82
CA LEU A 434 -11.18 3.13 -11.45
C LEU A 434 -11.22 4.66 -11.45
N TRP A 435 -12.34 5.19 -11.01
CA TRP A 435 -12.60 6.62 -10.92
C TRP A 435 -12.51 7.07 -9.48
N GLY A 436 -11.94 8.25 -9.26
CA GLY A 436 -11.89 8.80 -7.92
C GLY A 436 -11.09 10.09 -7.84
N HIS A 437 -9.88 10.11 -8.37
CA HIS A 437 -9.03 11.29 -8.29
C HIS A 437 -9.66 12.47 -9.02
N THR A 438 -9.37 13.66 -8.49
CA THR A 438 -9.82 14.94 -9.04
C THR A 438 -8.80 15.54 -10.02
N SER A 439 -7.57 15.03 -10.03
CA SER A 439 -6.49 15.44 -10.94
C SER A 439 -5.66 14.24 -11.43
N SER A 440 -4.77 14.48 -12.41
CA SER A 440 -3.85 13.47 -12.97
C SER A 440 -3.22 12.60 -11.88
N VAL A 441 -3.17 11.28 -12.08
CA VAL A 441 -2.49 10.39 -11.13
C VAL A 441 -0.99 10.36 -11.48
N SER A 442 -0.13 10.67 -10.52
CA SER A 442 1.33 10.64 -10.73
C SER A 442 1.92 9.25 -10.48
N GLY A 443 1.41 8.55 -9.46
CA GLY A 443 1.92 7.23 -9.05
C GLY A 443 0.82 6.36 -8.46
N ALA A 444 0.95 5.05 -8.68
CA ALA A 444 0.16 4.04 -7.98
C ALA A 444 0.99 2.79 -7.71
N HIS A 445 0.74 2.16 -6.57
CA HIS A 445 1.35 0.90 -6.18
C HIS A 445 0.27 -0.13 -5.85
N VAL A 446 0.42 -1.36 -6.37
CA VAL A 446 -0.46 -2.48 -6.06
C VAL A 446 0.29 -3.54 -5.26
N GLY A 447 -0.29 -3.90 -4.10
CA GLY A 447 0.23 -4.96 -3.24
C GLY A 447 -0.36 -6.32 -3.59
N GLY A 448 0.27 -7.39 -3.10
CA GLY A 448 -0.20 -8.77 -3.35
C GLY A 448 -1.57 -9.09 -2.75
N ARG A 449 -2.05 -8.28 -1.81
CA ARG A 449 -3.25 -8.53 -0.98
C ARG A 449 -4.51 -7.83 -1.51
N GLY A 450 -4.59 -7.60 -2.82
CA GLY A 450 -5.77 -6.95 -3.43
C GLY A 450 -6.06 -5.52 -2.93
N LYS A 451 -5.05 -4.83 -2.41
CA LYS A 451 -5.10 -3.39 -2.08
C LYS A 451 -4.19 -2.63 -3.03
N ALA A 452 -4.55 -1.39 -3.33
CA ALA A 452 -3.67 -0.46 -4.01
C ALA A 452 -3.76 0.92 -3.38
N VAL A 453 -2.70 1.70 -3.57
CA VAL A 453 -2.65 3.11 -3.17
C VAL A 453 -2.24 3.94 -4.38
N SER A 454 -2.86 5.09 -4.57
CA SER A 454 -2.48 6.03 -5.62
C SER A 454 -2.49 7.47 -5.14
N VAL A 455 -1.64 8.28 -5.75
CA VAL A 455 -1.44 9.69 -5.40
C VAL A 455 -1.67 10.59 -6.62
N SER A 456 -2.31 11.73 -6.38
CA SER A 456 -2.49 12.76 -7.39
C SER A 456 -1.15 13.44 -7.74
N LYS A 457 -1.10 14.07 -8.92
CA LYS A 457 0.05 14.85 -9.39
C LYS A 457 0.35 16.05 -8.48
N ARG A 458 -0.70 16.63 -7.89
CA ARG A 458 -0.58 17.75 -6.93
C ARG A 458 -0.20 17.30 -5.52
N GLY A 459 -0.26 16.01 -5.21
CA GLY A 459 0.08 15.47 -3.90
C GLY A 459 -0.92 15.76 -2.78
N ASP A 460 -2.03 16.41 -3.12
CA ASP A 460 -3.13 16.77 -2.23
C ASP A 460 -4.10 15.61 -1.98
N GLU A 461 -4.11 14.62 -2.87
CA GLU A 461 -5.07 13.53 -2.86
C GLU A 461 -4.38 12.17 -2.91
N LEU A 462 -4.54 11.41 -1.82
CA LEU A 462 -4.09 10.03 -1.71
C LEU A 462 -5.31 9.13 -1.53
N ARG A 463 -5.40 8.05 -2.32
CA ARG A 463 -6.53 7.12 -2.28
C ARG A 463 -6.09 5.68 -2.08
N VAL A 464 -6.83 4.97 -1.23
CA VAL A 464 -6.74 3.52 -1.07
C VAL A 464 -7.84 2.85 -1.87
N TRP A 465 -7.48 1.76 -2.54
CA TRP A 465 -8.37 0.97 -3.39
C TRP A 465 -8.44 -0.45 -2.87
N GLU A 466 -9.64 -0.94 -2.66
CA GLU A 466 -9.89 -2.35 -2.33
C GLU A 466 -10.28 -3.07 -3.63
N LEU A 467 -9.33 -3.81 -4.20
CA LEU A 467 -9.44 -4.50 -5.49
C LEU A 467 -10.05 -5.90 -5.37
N GLU A 468 -10.27 -6.39 -4.14
CA GLU A 468 -10.87 -7.70 -3.87
C GLU A 468 -12.38 -7.74 -4.19
N GLY A 469 -12.85 -8.88 -4.69
CA GLY A 469 -14.28 -9.17 -4.87
C GLY A 469 -14.74 -9.42 -6.30
N GLY A 470 -13.81 -9.59 -7.25
CA GLY A 470 -14.10 -10.07 -8.60
C GLY A 470 -14.92 -9.09 -9.44
N PHE A 471 -14.24 -8.34 -10.32
CA PHE A 471 -14.84 -7.38 -11.25
C PHE A 471 -15.77 -8.00 -12.29
N ALA A 472 -15.80 -9.33 -12.41
CA ALA A 472 -16.72 -10.06 -13.28
C ALA A 472 -18.19 -10.01 -12.80
N SER A 473 -18.42 -9.83 -11.49
CA SER A 473 -19.78 -9.82 -10.93
C SER A 473 -20.50 -8.49 -11.19
N SER A 474 -21.81 -8.53 -11.43
CA SER A 474 -22.65 -7.34 -11.61
C SER A 474 -22.65 -6.43 -10.37
N ALA A 475 -22.48 -7.00 -9.18
CA ALA A 475 -22.34 -6.25 -7.92
C ALA A 475 -21.02 -5.47 -7.86
N ALA A 476 -19.91 -6.04 -8.32
CA ALA A 476 -18.62 -5.33 -8.40
C ALA A 476 -18.65 -4.20 -9.43
N ARG A 477 -19.30 -4.41 -10.60
CA ARG A 477 -19.52 -3.36 -11.59
C ARG A 477 -20.35 -2.19 -11.06
N ARG A 478 -21.39 -2.45 -10.25
CA ARG A 478 -22.13 -1.36 -9.58
C ARG A 478 -21.25 -0.56 -8.63
N ARG A 479 -20.38 -1.22 -7.85
CA ARG A 479 -19.46 -0.51 -6.94
C ARG A 479 -18.41 0.32 -7.68
N LEU A 480 -17.93 -0.17 -8.83
CA LEU A 480 -17.06 0.61 -9.72
C LEU A 480 -17.77 1.88 -10.20
N ALA A 481 -19.04 1.77 -10.56
CA ALA A 481 -19.85 2.91 -10.99
C ALA A 481 -20.19 3.88 -9.86
N THR A 482 -20.33 3.41 -8.62
CA THR A 482 -20.63 4.28 -7.46
C THR A 482 -19.40 4.90 -6.81
N GLY A 483 -18.18 4.50 -7.18
CA GLY A 483 -16.93 5.01 -6.58
C GLY A 483 -16.60 4.40 -5.20
N ASP A 484 -17.40 3.45 -4.72
CA ASP A 484 -17.29 2.80 -3.40
C ASP A 484 -16.06 1.86 -3.25
N LEU A 485 -15.17 1.83 -4.24
CA LEU A 485 -13.90 1.10 -4.16
C LEU A 485 -12.75 1.98 -3.67
N SER A 486 -12.94 3.29 -3.69
CA SER A 486 -11.90 4.25 -3.37
C SER A 486 -12.20 4.94 -2.05
N VAL A 487 -11.19 5.03 -1.19
CA VAL A 487 -11.25 5.76 0.07
C VAL A 487 -10.18 6.83 0.01
N GLN A 488 -10.58 8.09 0.12
CA GLN A 488 -9.65 9.21 0.24
C GLN A 488 -9.04 9.19 1.64
N ILE A 489 -7.71 9.23 1.71
CA ILE A 489 -6.99 9.34 2.97
C ILE A 489 -7.15 10.77 3.48
N ARG A 490 -7.59 10.89 4.73
CA ARG A 490 -7.84 12.14 5.44
C ARG A 490 -6.93 12.15 6.68
N PRO A 491 -5.79 12.86 6.61
CA PRO A 491 -4.93 13.05 7.76
C PRO A 491 -5.71 13.64 8.94
N GLU A 492 -5.59 13.05 10.11
CA GLU A 492 -5.80 13.78 11.36
C GLU A 492 -4.46 14.40 11.72
N PHE A 493 -4.28 15.69 11.42
CA PHE A 493 -3.11 16.41 11.92
C PHE A 493 -3.20 16.43 13.44
N GLN A 494 -2.18 15.88 14.10
CA GLN A 494 -2.02 16.05 15.54
C GLN A 494 -1.74 17.52 15.78
N ASP A 495 -2.78 18.30 16.08
CA ASP A 495 -2.60 19.61 16.66
C ASP A 495 -1.92 19.40 18.02
N ASP A 496 -0.63 19.70 18.09
CA ASP A 496 0.12 19.95 19.35
C ASP A 496 -0.36 21.27 19.99
N SER A 497 -1.68 21.52 19.99
CA SER A 497 -2.28 22.50 20.88
C SER A 497 -2.51 21.82 22.21
N HIS A 498 -1.62 22.11 23.16
CA HIS A 498 -1.86 21.94 24.57
C HIS A 498 -3.24 22.53 24.95
N GLU A 499 -4.27 21.69 25.03
CA GLU A 499 -5.52 22.04 25.72
C GLU A 499 -5.23 22.12 27.22
N VAL A 500 -4.79 23.31 27.68
CA VAL A 500 -4.89 23.67 29.09
C VAL A 500 -6.38 23.82 29.39
N SER A 501 -6.88 22.84 30.12
CA SER A 501 -8.19 22.86 30.73
C SER A 501 -8.24 23.96 31.80
N GLN A 502 -8.98 25.03 31.54
CA GLN A 502 -9.57 25.86 32.59
C GLN A 502 -11.05 26.13 32.28
N ALA A 503 -11.90 25.40 32.99
CA ALA A 503 -13.27 25.83 33.24
C ALA A 503 -13.26 26.84 34.40
N GLY A 504 -13.96 27.96 34.25
CA GLY A 504 -14.12 28.95 35.32
C GLY A 504 -14.66 30.29 34.83
N ILE A 505 -15.98 30.33 34.65
CA ILE A 505 -16.89 31.43 34.33
C ILE A 505 -16.58 32.73 35.12
N ASP A 506 -16.59 33.88 34.43
CA ASP A 506 -17.30 35.07 34.94
C ASP A 506 -17.83 35.97 33.80
N LEU A 507 -19.08 36.38 33.98
CA LEU A 507 -19.98 37.01 33.03
C LEU A 507 -19.90 38.54 33.12
N VAL A 508 -19.76 39.25 32.00
CA VAL A 508 -20.53 40.49 31.73
C VAL A 508 -20.83 40.59 30.22
N ASN A 509 -22.12 40.80 29.95
CA ASN A 509 -22.82 40.92 28.68
C ASN A 509 -22.25 41.92 27.67
N GLN A 510 -22.27 41.55 26.38
CA GLN A 510 -22.89 42.34 25.29
C GLN A 510 -23.16 41.44 24.05
N ASP A 511 -24.44 41.30 23.70
CA ASP A 511 -24.97 40.59 22.50
C ASP A 511 -24.68 41.39 21.21
N ILE A 512 -23.92 40.86 20.22
CA ILE A 512 -24.29 40.05 19.00
C ILE A 512 -24.95 40.88 17.86
N PRO A 513 -24.43 40.86 16.60
CA PRO A 513 -24.76 39.81 15.62
C PRO A 513 -23.59 39.19 14.85
N THR A 514 -23.55 37.85 14.91
CA THR A 514 -23.36 36.90 13.80
C THR A 514 -22.73 37.40 12.48
N THR A 515 -21.56 36.86 12.11
CA THR A 515 -21.29 36.47 10.71
C THR A 515 -20.10 35.52 10.57
N SER A 516 -20.42 34.28 10.18
CA SER A 516 -19.71 33.43 9.21
C SER A 516 -18.18 33.53 9.06
N LYS A 517 -17.50 32.41 9.32
CA LYS A 517 -16.67 31.61 8.38
C LYS A 517 -16.12 32.29 7.09
N ARG A 518 -15.59 33.51 7.15
CA ARG A 518 -15.05 34.21 5.97
C ARG A 518 -13.77 35.00 6.22
N ALA A 519 -13.16 34.88 7.41
CA ALA A 519 -11.96 35.64 7.79
C ALA A 519 -10.68 34.79 7.88
N ARG A 520 -10.50 33.85 6.94
CA ARG A 520 -9.17 33.27 6.60
C ARG A 520 -8.94 33.27 5.09
N GLN A 521 -9.45 34.29 4.38
CA GLN A 521 -9.26 34.44 2.94
C GLN A 521 -8.51 35.72 2.55
N ASN A 522 -7.96 36.50 3.49
CA ASN A 522 -7.29 37.76 3.17
C ASN A 522 -6.03 38.01 4.01
N GLN A 523 -5.10 37.06 4.03
CA GLN A 523 -3.69 37.37 4.29
C GLN A 523 -2.85 36.66 3.22
N SER A 524 -2.20 37.50 2.40
CA SER A 524 -1.10 37.23 1.46
C SER A 524 -1.23 36.03 0.53
N LEU A 525 -1.45 36.35 -0.74
CA LEU A 525 -1.00 35.57 -1.90
C LEU A 525 0.54 35.43 -1.87
N GLU A 526 1.05 34.58 -0.98
CA GLU A 526 2.27 33.85 -1.25
C GLU A 526 1.81 32.52 -1.84
N GLU A 527 2.18 32.26 -3.08
CA GLU A 527 1.93 31.02 -3.77
C GLU A 527 2.45 29.87 -2.89
N GLU A 528 1.55 29.14 -2.22
CA GLU A 528 1.87 27.82 -1.66
C GLU A 528 2.61 27.06 -2.77
N PRO A 529 3.89 26.72 -2.58
CA PRO A 529 4.72 26.25 -3.66
C PRO A 529 4.06 25.02 -4.28
N GLU A 530 3.79 25.08 -5.58
CA GLU A 530 3.20 23.99 -6.33
C GLU A 530 4.04 22.72 -6.08
N LEU A 531 3.54 21.82 -5.22
CA LEU A 531 4.23 20.59 -4.85
C LEU A 531 4.24 19.68 -6.08
N THR A 532 5.29 19.79 -6.89
CA THR A 532 5.50 18.88 -8.00
C THR A 532 6.07 17.58 -7.45
N LEU A 533 5.21 16.62 -7.13
CA LEU A 533 5.61 15.21 -6.99
C LEU A 533 6.03 14.70 -8.36
N THR A 534 7.24 15.06 -8.80
CA THR A 534 7.71 14.70 -10.14
C THR A 534 7.86 13.19 -10.29
N ARG A 535 7.90 12.42 -9.19
CA ARG A 535 8.21 10.98 -9.22
C ARG A 535 7.41 10.06 -8.28
N GLY A 536 6.52 10.60 -7.43
CA GLY A 536 5.37 9.91 -6.80
C GLY A 536 5.56 8.46 -6.33
N TRP A 537 6.71 8.11 -5.73
CA TRP A 537 6.89 6.75 -5.22
C TRP A 537 5.98 6.52 -4.02
N ILE A 538 5.32 5.36 -4.03
CA ILE A 538 4.39 4.91 -3.00
C ILE A 538 4.76 3.49 -2.58
N GLY A 539 4.84 3.25 -1.29
CA GLY A 539 4.87 1.92 -0.70
C GLY A 539 3.87 1.84 0.45
N PHE A 540 3.35 0.65 0.72
CA PHE A 540 2.45 0.47 1.85
C PHE A 540 2.56 -0.95 2.42
N ASP A 541 2.23 -1.08 3.69
CA ASP A 541 2.01 -2.35 4.37
C ASP A 541 0.59 -2.38 4.97
N GLU A 542 0.30 -3.29 5.91
CA GLU A 542 -1.01 -3.36 6.55
C GLU A 542 -1.29 -2.20 7.51
N GLU A 543 -0.26 -1.53 8.01
CA GLU A 543 -0.37 -0.52 9.06
C GLU A 543 -0.11 0.89 8.54
N ASN A 544 0.71 1.04 7.50
CA ASN A 544 1.21 2.32 7.04
C ASN A 544 1.17 2.44 5.52
N VAL A 545 0.95 3.66 5.05
CA VAL A 545 1.19 4.10 3.68
C VAL A 545 2.33 5.10 3.69
N VAL A 546 3.26 4.98 2.77
CA VAL A 546 4.46 5.81 2.69
C VAL A 546 4.54 6.44 1.31
N VAL A 547 4.71 7.75 1.27
CA VAL A 547 4.82 8.52 0.03
C VAL A 547 6.07 9.40 0.09
N LEU A 548 6.89 9.35 -0.95
CA LEU A 548 8.00 10.29 -1.11
C LEU A 548 7.48 11.57 -1.74
N LYS A 549 7.47 12.68 -0.99
CA LYS A 549 7.13 14.03 -1.46
C LYS A 549 8.38 14.81 -1.81
N GLU A 550 8.30 15.58 -2.88
CA GLU A 550 9.30 16.54 -3.30
C GLU A 550 8.67 17.92 -3.26
N HIS A 551 9.26 18.81 -2.46
CA HIS A 551 8.86 20.21 -2.35
C HIS A 551 9.50 21.03 -3.48
N SER A 552 8.93 22.17 -3.83
CA SER A 552 9.40 23.01 -4.95
C SER A 552 10.87 23.45 -4.85
N GLN A 553 11.41 23.51 -3.64
CA GLN A 553 12.81 23.85 -3.34
C GLN A 553 13.77 22.65 -3.51
N GLY A 554 13.29 21.50 -3.97
CA GLY A 554 14.07 20.27 -4.10
C GLY A 554 14.21 19.47 -2.81
N LYS A 555 13.65 19.95 -1.70
CA LYS A 555 13.59 19.21 -0.44
C LYS A 555 12.75 17.96 -0.61
N GLN A 556 13.25 16.82 -0.17
CA GLN A 556 12.54 15.55 -0.23
C GLN A 556 12.20 15.05 1.16
N ALA A 557 10.92 14.73 1.35
CA ALA A 557 10.39 14.27 2.62
C ALA A 557 9.55 13.01 2.43
N LEU A 558 9.69 12.09 3.37
CA LEU A 558 8.94 10.86 3.42
C LEU A 558 7.74 11.06 4.33
N VAL A 559 6.55 11.06 3.75
CA VAL A 559 5.30 11.18 4.50
C VAL A 559 4.75 9.80 4.78
N ILE A 560 4.58 9.49 6.06
CA ILE A 560 4.09 8.20 6.55
C ILE A 560 2.71 8.42 7.17
N TYR A 561 1.72 7.75 6.59
CA TYR A 561 0.34 7.69 7.04
C TYR A 561 0.13 6.40 7.84
N ASP A 562 -0.05 6.50 9.15
CA ASP A 562 -0.21 5.39 10.09
C ASP A 562 -1.69 5.18 10.45
N PHE A 563 -2.20 3.98 10.19
CA PHE A 563 -3.59 3.60 10.38
C PHE A 563 -3.85 2.87 11.72
N THR A 564 -2.86 2.76 12.62
CA THR A 564 -2.98 1.97 13.87
C THR A 564 -3.81 2.59 14.99
#